data_AF-A0A1A2LSQ0-F1
#
_entry.id   AF-A0A1A2LSQ0-F1
#
_cell.length_a   1.000
_cell.length_b   1.000
_cell.length_c   1.000
_cell.angle_alpha   90.00
_cell.angle_beta   90.00
_cell.angle_gamma   90.00
#
_symmetry.space_group_name_H-M   'P 1'
#
loop_
_entity.id
_entity.type
_entity.pdbx_description
1 polymer ?
#
loop_
_entity_poly.entity_id
_entity_poly.type
_entity_poly.pdbx_seq_one_letter_code
_entity_poly.pdbx_strand_id
1 'polypeptide(L)'
;MRLVLDVLGRLLACAVVLTAAVATVITMVGTAPRAAAQPPAGFPNLDGFAPVPADGYVISSGPSTPPRISFSTPYSLVCDFYGGPAPAPQPSQDIKCKGDMPGIDDVPVLGGRPHPGDCLVGSAEFKGPGYQLSRMSYGGCDGNPAALPPGGKLLGAGQKLTYLNVTCAVGADNLVACLDTTSGDHGFVLQRAGSWAF
;
A
#
# COMPACT_ATOMS: atom_id res chain seq x y z
N MET A 1 68.25 54.50 -48.06
CA MET A 1 67.24 55.55 -48.32
C MET A 1 65.93 54.99 -47.79
N ARG A 2 65.58 55.19 -46.52
CA ARG A 2 64.88 56.40 -46.04
C ARG A 2 63.86 56.87 -47.07
N LEU A 3 62.67 56.28 -47.03
CA LEU A 3 61.42 57.01 -47.05
C LEU A 3 60.31 55.98 -46.74
N VAL A 4 59.97 55.85 -45.47
CA VAL A 4 58.60 56.05 -44.94
C VAL A 4 58.16 54.71 -44.31
N LEU A 5 58.71 54.33 -43.15
CA LEU A 5 58.01 54.51 -41.86
C LEU A 5 56.80 55.48 -41.91
N ASP A 6 55.71 55.03 -41.28
CA ASP A 6 54.53 55.81 -40.90
C ASP A 6 53.34 55.86 -41.87
N VAL A 7 52.75 54.69 -42.13
CA VAL A 7 51.29 54.52 -41.90
C VAL A 7 51.11 53.13 -41.29
N LEU A 8 51.30 53.01 -39.97
CA LEU A 8 50.20 52.80 -39.04
C LEU A 8 49.17 51.80 -39.60
N GLY A 9 49.22 50.54 -39.19
CA GLY A 9 48.83 50.19 -37.83
C GLY A 9 47.30 50.06 -37.80
N ARG A 10 46.81 48.84 -37.53
CA ARG A 10 45.47 48.29 -37.88
C ARG A 10 45.54 47.69 -39.28
N LEU A 11 45.97 46.46 -39.46
CA LEU A 11 45.14 45.28 -39.21
C LEU A 11 46.06 44.07 -38.99
N LEU A 12 46.78 44.11 -37.87
CA LEU A 12 47.35 42.92 -37.25
C LEU A 12 46.35 42.45 -36.19
N ALA A 13 46.36 41.14 -35.95
CA ALA A 13 45.51 40.37 -35.05
C ALA A 13 44.18 39.94 -35.69
N CYS A 14 43.84 38.66 -35.75
CA CYS A 14 44.48 37.50 -35.17
C CYS A 14 43.86 36.27 -35.81
N ALA A 15 44.73 35.28 -36.06
CA ALA A 15 44.54 33.86 -35.78
C ALA A 15 43.12 33.30 -36.03
N VAL A 16 42.96 32.40 -37.00
CA VAL A 16 43.23 30.97 -36.78
C VAL A 16 42.70 30.53 -35.42
N VAL A 17 41.57 29.81 -35.44
CA VAL A 17 41.34 28.54 -34.74
C VAL A 17 39.84 28.26 -34.90
N LEU A 18 39.49 27.46 -35.92
CA LEU A 18 38.22 26.74 -35.94
C LEU A 18 38.30 25.72 -34.80
N THR A 19 37.57 25.96 -33.72
CA THR A 19 37.31 24.93 -32.69
C THR A 19 35.81 24.77 -32.51
N ALA A 20 35.41 23.50 -32.54
CA ALA A 20 34.04 23.03 -32.51
C ALA A 20 33.33 23.39 -31.20
N ALA A 21 32.05 23.76 -31.29
CA ALA A 21 31.15 23.80 -30.15
C ALA A 21 29.86 23.05 -30.52
N VAL A 22 29.87 21.73 -30.31
CA VAL A 22 28.65 20.91 -30.27
C VAL A 22 28.08 21.09 -28.86
N ALA A 23 27.04 21.92 -28.73
CA ALA A 23 26.33 22.10 -27.47
C ALA A 23 25.38 20.90 -27.25
N THR A 24 25.84 19.91 -26.49
CA THR A 24 25.00 18.84 -25.94
C THR A 24 24.14 19.40 -24.81
N VAL A 25 22.85 19.64 -25.09
CA VAL A 25 21.85 19.92 -24.06
C VAL A 25 21.53 18.60 -23.37
N ILE A 26 22.15 18.36 -22.22
CA ILE A 26 21.78 17.25 -21.34
C ILE A 26 20.52 17.70 -20.58
N THR A 27 19.35 17.27 -21.05
CA THR A 27 18.11 17.37 -20.27
C THR A 27 18.22 16.41 -19.10
N MET A 28 18.54 16.95 -17.91
CA MET A 28 18.38 16.22 -16.67
C MET A 28 16.89 16.01 -16.43
N VAL A 29 16.36 14.87 -16.88
CA VAL A 29 15.04 14.38 -16.48
C VAL A 29 15.17 13.93 -15.03
N GLY A 30 15.10 14.88 -14.11
CA GLY A 30 14.98 14.60 -12.69
C GLY A 30 13.67 13.85 -12.48
N THR A 31 13.76 12.58 -12.06
CA THR A 31 12.62 11.87 -11.49
C THR A 31 12.24 12.61 -10.21
N ALA A 32 11.30 13.55 -10.29
CA ALA A 32 10.68 14.11 -9.10
C ALA A 32 10.22 12.93 -8.23
N PRO A 33 10.49 12.92 -6.92
CA PRO A 33 9.86 11.95 -6.04
C PRO A 33 8.36 12.08 -6.29
N ARG A 34 7.70 10.99 -6.69
CA ARG A 34 6.24 10.98 -6.65
C ARG A 34 5.90 11.31 -5.21
N ALA A 35 5.25 12.43 -4.98
CA ALA A 35 4.72 12.76 -3.66
C ALA A 35 3.87 11.54 -3.25
N ALA A 36 4.37 10.76 -2.29
CA ALA A 36 3.59 9.72 -1.66
C ALA A 36 2.36 10.44 -1.08
N ALA A 37 1.19 9.89 -1.33
CA ALA A 37 -0.04 10.67 -1.24
C ALA A 37 -0.40 11.08 0.19
N GLN A 38 0.25 10.62 1.24
CA GLN A 38 -0.13 10.76 2.64
C GLN A 38 -1.54 10.18 2.91
N PRO A 39 -1.68 9.26 3.88
CA PRO A 39 -2.99 8.70 4.19
C PRO A 39 -4.01 9.79 4.52
N PRO A 40 -5.31 9.58 4.21
CA PRO A 40 -6.35 10.56 4.48
C PRO A 40 -6.38 11.01 5.95
N ALA A 41 -6.82 12.25 6.18
CA ALA A 41 -6.99 12.76 7.53
C ALA A 41 -7.85 11.81 8.37
N GLY A 42 -7.36 11.44 9.56
CA GLY A 42 -8.01 10.46 10.43
C GLY A 42 -7.48 9.03 10.32
N PHE A 43 -6.62 8.73 9.35
CA PHE A 43 -5.86 7.47 9.37
C PHE A 43 -4.91 7.43 10.58
N PRO A 44 -4.86 6.31 11.35
CA PRO A 44 -4.05 6.24 12.55
C PRO A 44 -2.55 6.28 12.23
N ASN A 45 -1.78 6.93 13.10
CA ASN A 45 -0.32 6.90 12.98
C ASN A 45 0.22 5.51 13.32
N LEU A 46 0.69 4.78 12.31
CA LEU A 46 1.21 3.43 12.46
C LEU A 46 2.58 3.39 13.17
N ASP A 47 3.26 4.52 13.35
CA ASP A 47 4.55 4.57 14.06
C ASP A 47 4.42 4.39 15.57
N GLY A 48 3.21 4.56 16.13
CA GLY A 48 2.93 4.29 17.54
C GLY A 48 2.83 2.81 17.91
N PHE A 49 2.88 1.90 16.94
CA PHE A 49 2.70 0.45 17.16
C PHE A 49 4.04 -0.27 17.21
N ALA A 50 4.15 -1.26 18.09
CA ALA A 50 5.35 -2.09 18.23
C ALA A 50 5.53 -2.99 16.99
N PRO A 51 6.63 -2.87 16.23
CA PRO A 51 6.85 -3.70 15.07
C PRO A 51 7.14 -5.15 15.46
N VAL A 52 6.53 -6.10 14.75
CA VAL A 52 6.86 -7.52 14.84
C VAL A 52 7.48 -8.02 13.53
N PRO A 53 8.42 -8.98 13.59
CA PRO A 53 9.02 -9.57 12.39
C PRO A 53 7.99 -10.33 11.53
N ALA A 54 8.06 -10.15 10.20
CA ALA A 54 7.07 -10.70 9.27
C ALA A 54 7.27 -12.18 8.91
N ASP A 55 8.47 -12.71 9.09
CA ASP A 55 8.84 -14.11 8.84
C ASP A 55 7.93 -15.09 9.59
N GLY A 56 7.55 -14.75 10.83
CA GLY A 56 6.63 -15.57 11.63
C GLY A 56 5.17 -15.57 11.17
N TYR A 57 4.84 -14.85 10.11
CA TYR A 57 3.48 -14.72 9.55
C TYR A 57 3.37 -15.23 8.10
N VAL A 58 4.47 -15.76 7.54
CA VAL A 58 4.48 -16.30 6.18
C VAL A 58 3.77 -17.65 6.14
N ILE A 59 2.77 -17.79 5.28
CA ILE A 59 2.08 -19.06 4.98
C ILE A 59 2.27 -19.38 3.49
N SER A 60 2.69 -20.62 3.22
CA SER A 60 2.84 -21.15 1.86
C SER A 60 1.77 -22.21 1.59
N SER A 61 0.96 -21.99 0.54
CA SER A 61 -0.13 -22.90 0.16
C SER A 61 0.29 -23.96 -0.87
N GLY A 62 1.56 -23.96 -1.30
CA GLY A 62 2.12 -24.93 -2.24
C GLY A 62 3.17 -24.31 -3.17
N PRO A 63 3.88 -25.11 -3.99
CA PRO A 63 5.02 -24.64 -4.79
C PRO A 63 4.66 -23.60 -5.87
N SER A 64 3.42 -23.60 -6.35
CA SER A 64 2.94 -22.73 -7.43
C SER A 64 2.13 -21.51 -6.96
N THR A 65 1.90 -21.38 -5.65
CA THR A 65 1.16 -20.26 -5.06
C THR A 65 2.14 -19.36 -4.32
N PRO A 66 2.20 -18.05 -4.64
CA PRO A 66 3.03 -17.13 -3.89
C PRO A 66 2.68 -17.19 -2.41
N PRO A 67 3.68 -17.19 -1.50
CA PRO A 67 3.39 -17.14 -0.08
C PRO A 67 2.60 -15.89 0.26
N ARG A 68 1.79 -15.99 1.31
CA ARG A 68 1.01 -14.87 1.86
C ARG A 68 1.56 -14.55 3.24
N ILE A 69 1.56 -13.28 3.60
CA ILE A 69 1.58 -12.90 5.01
C ILE A 69 0.15 -13.08 5.51
N SER A 70 -0.05 -13.84 6.58
CA SER A 70 -1.36 -14.04 7.19
C SER A 70 -1.28 -13.92 8.70
N PHE A 71 -2.28 -13.26 9.28
CA PHE A 71 -2.40 -13.09 10.73
C PHE A 71 -3.86 -13.11 11.16
N SER A 72 -4.09 -13.55 12.39
CA SER A 72 -5.35 -13.34 13.10
C SER A 72 -5.22 -12.14 14.03
N THR A 73 -6.35 -11.57 14.42
CA THR A 73 -6.43 -10.52 15.45
C THR A 73 -7.21 -11.02 16.67
N PRO A 74 -7.12 -10.34 17.83
CA PRO A 74 -7.96 -10.64 18.98
C PRO A 74 -9.47 -10.39 18.76
N TYR A 75 -9.86 -9.88 17.59
CA TYR A 75 -11.19 -9.33 17.31
C TYR A 75 -11.95 -10.14 16.25
N SER A 76 -11.68 -11.45 16.14
CA SER A 76 -12.30 -12.34 15.14
C SER A 76 -12.14 -11.84 13.70
N LEU A 77 -10.97 -11.26 13.40
CA LEU A 77 -10.57 -10.90 12.03
C LEU A 77 -9.33 -11.70 11.62
N VAL A 78 -9.36 -12.22 10.41
CA VAL A 78 -8.23 -12.82 9.73
C VAL A 78 -7.86 -11.94 8.56
N CYS A 79 -6.58 -11.59 8.47
CA CYS A 79 -6.05 -10.78 7.40
C CYS A 79 -4.93 -11.52 6.67
N ASP A 80 -4.85 -11.35 5.36
CA ASP A 80 -3.75 -11.84 4.57
C ASP A 80 -3.43 -10.92 3.37
N PHE A 81 -2.17 -10.88 2.98
CA PHE A 81 -1.67 -10.09 1.85
C PHE A 81 -0.45 -10.75 1.22
N TYR A 82 0.03 -10.22 0.09
CA TYR A 82 1.16 -10.80 -0.64
C TYR A 82 2.42 -10.87 0.23
N GLY A 83 2.99 -12.08 0.36
CA GLY A 83 4.19 -12.37 1.14
C GLY A 83 5.34 -12.93 0.32
N GLY A 84 5.27 -12.83 -1.02
CA GLY A 84 6.31 -13.26 -1.94
C GLY A 84 7.45 -12.23 -2.07
N PRO A 85 8.53 -12.59 -2.80
CA PRO A 85 9.70 -11.73 -2.94
C PRO A 85 9.37 -10.42 -3.68
N ALA A 86 10.20 -9.40 -3.47
CA ALA A 86 10.12 -8.17 -4.25
C ALA A 86 10.38 -8.43 -5.75
N PRO A 87 9.77 -7.64 -6.66
CA PRO A 87 8.88 -6.51 -6.38
C PRO A 87 7.45 -6.95 -6.02
N ALA A 88 6.74 -6.11 -5.26
CA ALA A 88 5.33 -6.31 -4.96
C ALA A 88 4.45 -6.32 -6.24
N PRO A 89 3.40 -7.16 -6.31
CA PRO A 89 2.42 -7.12 -7.38
C PRO A 89 1.75 -5.76 -7.48
N GLN A 90 1.47 -5.30 -8.69
CA GLN A 90 0.79 -4.03 -8.96
C GLN A 90 -0.67 -4.30 -9.38
N PRO A 91 -1.61 -3.40 -9.05
CA PRO A 91 -1.43 -2.13 -8.34
C PRO A 91 -1.39 -2.27 -6.80
N SER A 92 -1.57 -3.47 -6.26
CA SER A 92 -1.71 -3.70 -4.81
C SER A 92 -1.15 -5.06 -4.42
N GLN A 93 -0.71 -5.18 -3.16
CA GLN A 93 -0.37 -6.46 -2.52
C GLN A 93 -1.61 -7.26 -2.07
N ASP A 94 -2.82 -6.80 -2.43
CA ASP A 94 -4.09 -7.48 -2.27
C ASP A 94 -4.34 -7.86 -0.80
N ILE A 95 -4.38 -6.84 0.07
CA ILE A 95 -4.73 -7.04 1.47
C ILE A 95 -6.20 -7.46 1.56
N LYS A 96 -6.45 -8.55 2.28
CA LYS A 96 -7.78 -9.07 2.52
C LYS A 96 -7.95 -9.26 4.00
N CYS A 97 -8.91 -8.59 4.60
CA CYS A 97 -9.35 -8.88 5.97
C CYS A 97 -10.79 -9.39 5.93
N LYS A 98 -11.08 -10.45 6.68
CA LYS A 98 -12.40 -11.06 6.79
C LYS A 98 -12.74 -11.39 8.23
N GLY A 99 -14.02 -11.23 8.57
CA GLY A 99 -14.58 -11.70 9.83
C GLY A 99 -15.58 -10.71 10.42
N ASP A 100 -15.57 -10.62 11.76
CA ASP A 100 -16.48 -9.77 12.52
C ASP A 100 -15.98 -8.33 12.49
N MET A 101 -16.24 -7.66 11.37
CA MET A 101 -15.74 -6.32 11.12
C MET A 101 -16.60 -5.27 11.85
N PRO A 102 -16.02 -4.46 12.73
CA PRO A 102 -16.76 -3.45 13.48
C PRO A 102 -17.18 -2.28 12.59
N GLY A 103 -18.24 -1.55 12.95
CA GLY A 103 -18.55 -0.24 12.37
C GLY A 103 -18.86 -0.24 10.87
N ILE A 104 -19.33 -1.35 10.31
CA ILE A 104 -19.76 -1.47 8.91
C ILE A 104 -21.28 -1.71 8.78
N ASP A 105 -22.04 -1.32 9.80
CA ASP A 105 -23.48 -1.52 9.87
C ASP A 105 -24.25 -0.80 8.75
N ASP A 106 -23.68 0.26 8.19
CA ASP A 106 -24.22 1.02 7.07
C ASP A 106 -23.80 0.47 5.68
N VAL A 107 -22.85 -0.47 5.61
CA VAL A 107 -22.40 -1.07 4.34
C VAL A 107 -23.44 -2.07 3.84
N PRO A 108 -24.03 -1.94 2.65
CA PRO A 108 -25.06 -2.88 2.20
C PRO A 108 -24.60 -4.34 2.19
N VAL A 109 -25.48 -5.25 2.61
CA VAL A 109 -25.23 -6.69 2.49
C VAL A 109 -25.42 -7.10 1.03
N LEU A 110 -24.36 -7.63 0.42
CA LEU A 110 -24.38 -8.18 -0.92
C LEU A 110 -25.03 -9.57 -0.90
N GLY A 111 -25.83 -9.87 -1.94
CA GLY A 111 -26.47 -11.19 -2.09
C GLY A 111 -27.91 -11.29 -1.57
N GLY A 112 -28.52 -10.19 -1.10
CA GLY A 112 -29.93 -10.15 -0.68
C GLY A 112 -30.12 -10.00 0.83
N ARG A 113 -31.35 -10.20 1.32
CA ARG A 113 -31.63 -10.18 2.77
C ARG A 113 -31.08 -11.47 3.41
N PRO A 114 -30.36 -11.39 4.54
CA PRO A 114 -29.93 -12.56 5.29
C PRO A 114 -31.14 -13.41 5.69
N HIS A 115 -31.05 -14.72 5.51
CA HIS A 115 -32.07 -15.66 5.96
C HIS A 115 -31.80 -16.07 7.42
N PRO A 116 -32.81 -16.55 8.15
CA PRO A 116 -32.59 -17.16 9.45
C PRO A 116 -31.57 -18.30 9.34
N GLY A 117 -30.52 -18.28 10.17
CA GLY A 117 -29.42 -19.25 10.14
C GLY A 117 -28.21 -18.82 9.30
N ASP A 118 -28.32 -17.71 8.56
CA ASP A 118 -27.17 -17.10 7.90
C ASP A 118 -26.29 -16.37 8.91
N CYS A 119 -24.99 -16.30 8.61
CA CYS A 119 -24.05 -15.42 9.27
C CYS A 119 -23.53 -14.35 8.32
N LEU A 120 -23.25 -13.17 8.88
CA LEU A 120 -22.71 -12.03 8.14
C LEU A 120 -21.21 -11.96 8.32
N VAL A 121 -20.48 -11.79 7.22
CA VAL A 121 -19.03 -11.59 7.24
C VAL A 121 -18.70 -10.28 6.57
N GLY A 122 -17.95 -9.44 7.27
CA GLY A 122 -17.35 -8.24 6.71
C GLY A 122 -16.08 -8.60 5.95
N SER A 123 -15.81 -7.89 4.87
CA SER A 123 -14.52 -7.94 4.18
C SER A 123 -13.99 -6.56 3.83
N ALA A 124 -12.67 -6.43 3.86
CA ALA A 124 -11.92 -5.31 3.28
C ALA A 124 -11.00 -5.90 2.22
N GLU A 125 -11.19 -5.51 0.96
CA GLU A 125 -10.46 -6.07 -0.17
C GLU A 125 -10.20 -4.99 -1.23
N PHE A 126 -9.14 -5.16 -2.03
CA PHE A 126 -8.87 -4.28 -3.16
C PHE A 126 -9.86 -4.52 -4.31
N LYS A 127 -10.47 -3.46 -4.86
CA LYS A 127 -11.48 -3.56 -5.94
C LYS A 127 -11.15 -2.76 -7.21
N GLY A 128 -9.88 -2.36 -7.39
CA GLY A 128 -9.41 -1.70 -8.61
C GLY A 128 -8.89 -0.28 -8.37
N PRO A 129 -9.74 0.68 -7.96
CA PRO A 129 -9.29 2.03 -7.66
C PRO A 129 -8.74 2.21 -6.24
N GLY A 130 -9.00 1.24 -5.34
CA GLY A 130 -8.65 1.30 -3.92
C GLY A 130 -9.27 0.14 -3.15
N TYR A 131 -9.20 0.20 -1.82
CA TYR A 131 -9.86 -0.78 -0.95
C TYR A 131 -11.33 -0.44 -0.74
N GLN A 132 -12.14 -1.48 -0.57
CA GLN A 132 -13.57 -1.33 -0.28
C GLN A 132 -14.00 -2.27 0.84
N LEU A 133 -14.95 -1.79 1.63
CA LEU A 133 -15.62 -2.59 2.64
C LEU A 133 -16.86 -3.23 2.03
N SER A 134 -17.10 -4.50 2.33
CA SER A 134 -18.32 -5.20 1.91
C SER A 134 -18.83 -6.12 3.00
N ARG A 135 -20.12 -6.45 2.94
CA ARG A 135 -20.74 -7.47 3.79
C ARG A 135 -21.38 -8.54 2.92
N MET A 136 -21.22 -9.79 3.29
CA MET A 136 -21.87 -10.90 2.60
C MET A 136 -22.55 -11.83 3.60
N SER A 137 -23.73 -12.33 3.20
CA SER A 137 -24.46 -13.36 3.94
C SER A 137 -23.98 -14.73 3.50
N TYR A 138 -23.66 -15.57 4.48
CA TYR A 138 -23.27 -16.96 4.27
C TYR A 138 -24.33 -17.85 4.93
N GLY A 139 -24.88 -18.80 4.17
CA GLY A 139 -25.82 -19.78 4.72
C GLY A 139 -25.13 -20.91 5.46
N GLY A 140 -25.89 -21.61 6.30
CA GLY A 140 -25.43 -22.83 6.98
C GLY A 140 -24.54 -22.57 8.19
N CYS A 141 -24.63 -21.39 8.80
CA CYS A 141 -23.91 -21.09 10.04
C CYS A 141 -24.73 -21.46 11.29
N ASP A 142 -26.04 -21.69 11.13
CA ASP A 142 -26.97 -22.10 12.20
C ASP A 142 -26.93 -21.17 13.43
N GLY A 143 -26.77 -19.86 13.18
CA GLY A 143 -26.65 -18.84 14.23
C GLY A 143 -25.25 -18.69 14.83
N ASN A 144 -24.27 -19.46 14.36
CA ASN A 144 -22.86 -19.31 14.73
C ASN A 144 -22.14 -18.33 13.79
N PRO A 145 -20.98 -17.76 14.20
CA PRO A 145 -20.13 -16.99 13.31
C PRO A 145 -19.68 -17.82 12.11
N ALA A 146 -19.40 -17.16 10.98
CA ALA A 146 -18.84 -17.83 9.83
C ALA A 146 -17.50 -18.47 10.19
N ALA A 147 -17.26 -19.68 9.67
CA ALA A 147 -15.93 -20.25 9.69
C ALA A 147 -15.00 -19.35 8.87
N LEU A 148 -14.12 -18.62 9.55
CA LEU A 148 -13.10 -17.83 8.89
C LEU A 148 -12.04 -18.77 8.28
N PRO A 149 -11.36 -18.35 7.20
CA PRO A 149 -10.19 -19.05 6.72
C PRO A 149 -9.21 -19.29 7.88
N PRO A 150 -8.41 -20.38 7.84
CA PRO A 150 -7.39 -20.62 8.85
C PRO A 150 -6.56 -19.36 9.04
N GLY A 151 -6.69 -18.74 10.22
CA GLY A 151 -5.94 -17.54 10.54
C GLY A 151 -4.46 -17.86 10.69
N GLY A 152 -3.60 -16.91 10.32
CA GLY A 152 -2.21 -16.98 10.69
C GLY A 152 -1.97 -16.69 12.17
N LYS A 153 -0.69 -16.60 12.54
CA LYS A 153 -0.24 -16.22 13.89
C LYS A 153 -0.97 -14.95 14.36
N LEU A 154 -1.26 -14.88 15.66
CA LEU A 154 -1.90 -13.71 16.25
C LEU A 154 -1.00 -12.46 16.10
N LEU A 155 -1.55 -11.38 15.57
CA LEU A 155 -1.02 -10.03 15.68
C LEU A 155 -1.79 -9.31 16.79
N GLY A 156 -1.14 -9.10 17.92
CA GLY A 156 -1.77 -8.58 19.14
C GLY A 156 -2.04 -7.08 19.09
N ALA A 157 -2.93 -6.62 19.97
CA ALA A 157 -3.18 -5.19 20.15
C ALA A 157 -1.89 -4.44 20.54
N GLY A 158 -1.68 -3.27 19.94
CA GLY A 158 -0.46 -2.46 20.06
C GLY A 158 0.67 -2.89 19.12
N GLN A 159 0.47 -3.89 18.25
CA GLN A 159 1.49 -4.38 17.32
C GLN A 159 1.23 -3.96 15.88
N LYS A 160 2.30 -3.85 15.10
CA LYS A 160 2.25 -3.71 13.64
C LYS A 160 3.14 -4.72 12.93
N LEU A 161 2.74 -5.04 11.72
CA LEU A 161 3.42 -5.93 10.80
C LEU A 161 3.63 -5.20 9.49
N THR A 162 4.88 -5.14 9.03
CA THR A 162 5.25 -4.52 7.75
C THR A 162 5.93 -5.54 6.86
N TYR A 163 5.49 -5.63 5.61
CA TYR A 163 6.16 -6.44 4.59
C TYR A 163 5.99 -5.80 3.21
N LEU A 164 7.13 -5.50 2.58
CA LEU A 164 7.23 -4.68 1.36
C LEU A 164 6.50 -3.33 1.54
N ASN A 165 5.48 -3.07 0.74
CA ASN A 165 4.73 -1.82 0.69
C ASN A 165 3.48 -1.84 1.59
N VAL A 166 3.24 -2.92 2.33
CA VAL A 166 2.09 -3.04 3.24
C VAL A 166 2.53 -2.92 4.68
N THR A 167 1.78 -2.12 5.45
CA THR A 167 1.82 -2.12 6.92
C THR A 167 0.42 -2.28 7.48
N CYS A 168 0.23 -3.28 8.33
CA CYS A 168 -1.00 -3.48 9.10
C CYS A 168 -0.72 -3.34 10.59
N ALA A 169 -1.62 -2.70 11.32
CA ALA A 169 -1.54 -2.52 12.76
C ALA A 169 -2.84 -2.93 13.43
N VAL A 170 -2.73 -3.51 14.63
CA VAL A 170 -3.86 -3.88 15.48
C VAL A 170 -3.79 -3.02 16.73
N GLY A 171 -4.81 -2.20 16.96
CA GLY A 171 -4.89 -1.28 18.10
C GLY A 171 -5.85 -1.77 19.17
N ALA A 172 -6.07 -0.93 20.18
CA ALA A 172 -7.13 -1.13 21.15
C ALA A 172 -8.52 -0.95 20.50
N ASP A 173 -9.58 -1.24 21.24
CA ASP A 173 -10.96 -0.92 20.85
C ASP A 173 -11.48 -1.53 19.54
N ASN A 174 -10.92 -2.67 19.13
CA ASN A 174 -11.16 -3.33 17.83
C ASN A 174 -10.62 -2.55 16.62
N LEU A 175 -9.58 -1.74 16.82
CA LEU A 175 -8.90 -1.06 15.72
C LEU A 175 -8.03 -2.05 14.91
N VAL A 176 -8.24 -2.09 13.60
CA VAL A 176 -7.29 -2.68 12.64
C VAL A 176 -7.10 -1.68 11.51
N ALA A 177 -5.88 -1.27 11.22
CA ALA A 177 -5.59 -0.35 10.14
C ALA A 177 -4.51 -0.92 9.24
N CYS A 178 -4.76 -0.93 7.94
CA CYS A 178 -3.81 -1.41 6.95
C CYS A 178 -3.60 -0.35 5.88
N LEU A 179 -2.33 -0.11 5.56
CA LEU A 179 -1.87 0.80 4.53
C LEU A 179 -1.09 0.00 3.49
N ASP A 180 -1.44 0.20 2.22
CA ASP A 180 -0.77 -0.31 1.05
C ASP A 180 -0.23 0.86 0.25
N THR A 181 1.09 1.01 0.18
CA THR A 181 1.75 2.08 -0.55
C THR A 181 2.21 1.65 -1.96
N THR A 182 1.74 0.50 -2.46
CA THR A 182 2.24 -0.14 -3.70
C THR A 182 2.04 0.74 -4.93
N SER A 183 0.92 1.47 -5.00
CA SER A 183 0.56 2.34 -6.12
C SER A 183 0.00 3.70 -5.66
N GLY A 184 0.57 4.25 -4.59
CA GLY A 184 0.01 5.36 -3.83
C GLY A 184 -0.58 4.85 -2.51
N ASP A 185 -1.17 5.75 -1.71
CA ASP A 185 -1.67 5.37 -0.39
C ASP A 185 -3.13 4.90 -0.50
N HIS A 186 -3.30 3.60 -0.37
CA HIS A 186 -4.61 2.93 -0.31
C HIS A 186 -4.70 2.14 0.99
N GLY A 187 -5.91 1.94 1.50
CA GLY A 187 -6.03 1.16 2.72
C GLY A 187 -7.40 1.22 3.35
N PHE A 188 -7.44 0.83 4.62
CA PHE A 188 -8.65 0.84 5.38
C PHE A 188 -8.38 0.94 6.87
N VAL A 189 -9.40 1.41 7.58
CA VAL A 189 -9.46 1.44 9.04
C VAL A 189 -10.73 0.73 9.46
N LEU A 190 -10.57 -0.31 10.26
CA LEU A 190 -11.65 -1.06 10.88
C LEU A 190 -11.75 -0.60 12.34
N GLN A 191 -12.90 -0.06 12.74
CA GLN A 191 -13.11 0.42 14.11
C GLN A 191 -14.61 0.54 14.43
N ARG A 192 -14.94 0.49 15.73
CA ARG A 192 -16.34 0.57 16.20
C ARG A 192 -17.04 1.88 15.86
N ALA A 193 -16.30 3.00 15.82
CA ALA A 193 -16.86 4.32 15.55
C ALA A 193 -17.27 4.53 14.08
N GLY A 194 -16.95 3.58 13.20
CA GLY A 194 -17.17 3.67 11.76
C GLY A 194 -15.91 3.26 11.02
N SER A 195 -16.04 2.18 10.26
CA SER A 195 -14.99 1.65 9.42
C SER A 195 -15.05 2.28 8.03
N TRP A 196 -13.90 2.48 7.42
CA TRP A 196 -13.80 3.11 6.11
C TRP A 196 -12.58 2.59 5.35
N ALA A 197 -12.61 2.78 4.03
CA ALA A 197 -11.55 2.39 3.11
C ALA A 197 -11.32 3.49 2.08
N PHE A 198 -10.14 3.48 1.47
CA PHE A 198 -9.69 4.43 0.46
C PHE A 198 -8.82 3.75 -0.58
#